data_AF-A0A258FD72-F1
#
_entry.id   AF-A0A258FD72-F1
#
_cell.length_a   1.000
_cell.length_b   1.000
_cell.length_c   1.000
_cell.angle_alpha   90.00
_cell.angle_beta   90.00
_cell.angle_gamma   90.00
#
_symmetry.space_group_name_H-M   'P 1'
#
loop_
_entity.id
_entity.type
_entity.pdbx_description
1 polymer ?
#
loop_
_entity_poly.entity_id
_entity_poly.type
_entity_poly.pdbx_seq_one_letter_code
_entity_poly.pdbx_strand_id
1 'polypeptide(L)'
;MALMANARGEESPPPVVPPRRGSRLRAFAGSRMKSIWMTIRIRHRIGYVRRRDGVHALNWEEMKLRTVSLTFVALTAACLLTACGQPQETAASNAAADAGESATAAGAEGAAGIIKTRQENLKKFGAASKAMQDEGKKSAPSPAVYQVNAATIAELAPQLHSWFPVGTGQEAGVKTAAKPEIWARPDEFKSRADAFAAEAEKFNATVQAGDITAIKAGATELGLACRNCHQTFRQRDE
;
A
#
# COMPACT_ATOMS: atom_id res chain seq x y z
N MET A 1 -68.32 -6.18 -43.52
CA MET A 1 -67.77 -7.47 -44.00
C MET A 1 -66.78 -7.12 -45.10
N ALA A 2 -65.48 -7.37 -44.84
CA ALA A 2 -64.30 -7.06 -45.69
C ALA A 2 -64.05 -5.55 -45.93
N LEU A 3 -62.83 -5.00 -46.02
CA LEU A 3 -61.54 -5.52 -46.49
C LEU A 3 -60.38 -4.76 -45.81
N MET A 4 -59.23 -5.45 -45.75
CA MET A 4 -57.94 -4.97 -45.26
C MET A 4 -57.30 -3.85 -46.09
N ALA A 5 -56.51 -2.98 -45.45
CA ALA A 5 -55.41 -2.28 -46.11
C ALA A 5 -54.27 -1.96 -45.11
N ASN A 6 -53.13 -2.62 -45.34
CA ASN A 6 -51.81 -2.36 -44.77
C ASN A 6 -51.33 -0.92 -45.02
N ALA A 7 -50.79 -0.26 -43.99
CA ALA A 7 -49.89 0.89 -44.15
C ALA A 7 -48.53 0.54 -43.50
N ARG A 8 -47.51 0.52 -44.35
CA ARG A 8 -46.13 0.13 -44.09
C ARG A 8 -45.41 1.24 -43.31
N GLY A 9 -44.54 0.83 -42.38
CA GLY A 9 -43.66 1.74 -41.65
C GLY A 9 -42.69 2.47 -42.58
N GLU A 10 -42.53 3.76 -42.33
CA GLU A 10 -41.50 4.62 -42.92
C GLU A 10 -40.15 4.31 -42.26
N GLU A 11 -39.27 3.61 -42.96
CA GLU A 11 -37.85 3.53 -42.61
C GLU A 11 -37.14 4.83 -43.03
N SER A 12 -36.59 5.54 -42.05
CA SER A 12 -35.76 6.73 -42.25
C SER A 12 -34.45 6.36 -42.97
N PRO A 13 -34.02 7.08 -44.02
CA PRO A 13 -32.78 6.76 -44.71
C PRO A 13 -31.56 7.11 -43.85
N PRO A 14 -30.47 6.31 -43.91
CA PRO A 14 -29.27 6.57 -43.13
C PRO A 14 -28.51 7.81 -43.65
N PRO A 15 -27.76 8.52 -42.78
CA PRO A 15 -27.05 9.73 -43.17
C PRO A 15 -25.89 9.44 -44.12
N VAL A 16 -25.77 10.27 -45.15
CA VAL A 16 -24.71 10.24 -46.17
C VAL A 16 -23.42 10.84 -45.59
N VAL A 17 -22.35 10.05 -45.55
CA VAL A 17 -21.00 10.50 -45.14
C VAL A 17 -20.23 10.98 -46.37
N PRO A 18 -19.67 12.22 -46.38
CA PRO A 18 -18.89 12.70 -47.52
C PRO A 18 -17.48 12.06 -47.57
N PRO A 19 -16.88 11.93 -48.77
CA PRO A 19 -15.59 11.28 -48.92
C PRO A 19 -14.43 12.10 -48.34
N ARG A 20 -13.50 11.41 -47.67
CA ARG A 20 -12.24 11.98 -47.18
C ARG A 20 -11.38 12.43 -48.37
N ARG A 21 -11.16 13.73 -48.48
CA ARG A 21 -10.29 14.34 -49.50
C ARG A 21 -8.83 13.99 -49.19
N GLY A 22 -8.30 13.01 -49.92
CA GLY A 22 -6.87 12.72 -49.95
C GLY A 22 -6.16 13.70 -50.88
N SER A 23 -5.16 14.41 -50.36
CA SER A 23 -4.28 15.27 -51.16
C SER A 23 -2.87 14.69 -51.14
N ARG A 24 -2.54 13.89 -52.17
CA ARG A 24 -1.16 13.73 -52.63
C ARG A 24 -0.91 14.82 -53.68
N LEU A 25 0.26 15.46 -53.61
CA LEU A 25 1.12 15.99 -54.70
C LEU A 25 2.16 16.91 -54.02
N ARG A 26 3.38 16.41 -53.80
CA ARG A 26 4.59 16.53 -54.65
C ARG A 26 5.23 17.94 -54.70
N ALA A 27 6.37 18.01 -54.01
CA ALA A 27 7.64 18.64 -54.38
C ALA A 27 7.63 20.00 -55.09
N PHE A 28 8.10 21.03 -54.36
CA PHE A 28 8.95 22.07 -54.93
C PHE A 28 10.20 22.22 -54.04
N ALA A 29 11.36 22.09 -54.70
CA ALA A 29 12.68 22.32 -54.12
C ALA A 29 12.90 23.81 -53.89
N GLY A 30 13.64 24.17 -52.83
CA GLY A 30 13.95 25.57 -52.58
C GLY A 30 14.70 25.80 -51.28
N SER A 31 16.02 25.57 -51.34
CA SER A 31 17.02 25.93 -50.35
C SER A 31 16.77 27.29 -49.68
N ARG A 32 16.47 27.29 -48.37
CA ARG A 32 16.79 28.32 -47.36
C ARG A 32 16.21 27.87 -46.01
N MET A 33 16.92 28.11 -44.91
CA MET A 33 16.58 27.74 -43.52
C MET A 33 17.02 26.34 -43.04
N LYS A 34 18.21 25.88 -43.47
CA LYS A 34 19.07 25.03 -42.63
C LYS A 34 20.19 25.88 -42.02
N SER A 35 19.85 26.83 -41.14
CA SER A 35 20.84 27.67 -40.44
C SER A 35 20.43 28.10 -39.03
N ILE A 36 19.42 27.48 -38.41
CA ILE A 36 18.99 27.80 -37.03
C ILE A 36 19.03 26.57 -36.09
N TRP A 37 19.45 25.40 -36.58
CA TRP A 37 19.55 24.17 -35.79
C TRP A 37 20.95 23.56 -35.85
N MET A 38 22.02 24.33 -35.60
CA MET A 38 23.34 23.73 -35.35
C MET A 38 24.38 24.64 -34.69
N THR A 39 24.00 25.48 -33.71
CA THR A 39 24.94 26.14 -32.77
C THR A 39 24.19 26.58 -31.53
N ILE A 40 23.92 25.66 -30.60
CA ILE A 40 23.89 25.82 -29.12
C ILE A 40 24.12 24.39 -28.58
N ARG A 41 25.33 23.90 -28.84
CA ARG A 41 25.97 22.84 -28.08
C ARG A 41 27.37 23.39 -27.85
N ILE A 42 27.82 23.36 -26.60
CA ILE A 42 29.08 23.88 -26.07
C ILE A 42 28.93 25.27 -25.40
N ARG A 43 28.76 25.17 -24.07
CA ARG A 43 29.33 26.06 -23.04
C ARG A 43 28.57 27.34 -22.68
N HIS A 44 27.59 27.24 -21.79
CA HIS A 44 27.43 28.14 -20.64
C HIS A 44 26.69 27.35 -19.53
N ARG A 45 27.43 26.81 -18.55
CA ARG A 45 27.62 27.39 -17.21
C ARG A 45 26.34 27.27 -16.38
N ILE A 46 26.14 26.11 -15.75
CA ILE A 46 26.23 25.97 -14.28
C ILE A 46 25.44 27.10 -13.59
N GLY A 47 24.14 26.91 -13.49
CA GLY A 47 23.26 27.68 -12.62
C GLY A 47 23.54 27.29 -11.17
N TYR A 48 24.56 27.92 -10.58
CA TYR A 48 24.81 27.90 -9.14
C TYR A 48 23.80 28.87 -8.50
N VAL A 49 22.66 28.34 -8.05
CA VAL A 49 21.82 29.08 -7.09
C VAL A 49 22.64 29.17 -5.81
N ARG A 50 23.09 30.40 -5.52
CA ARG A 50 23.78 30.82 -4.32
C ARG A 50 22.86 30.61 -3.11
N ARG A 51 22.84 29.39 -2.57
CA ARG A 51 22.31 29.10 -1.24
C ARG A 51 23.36 29.60 -0.24
N ARG A 52 23.19 30.85 0.17
CA ARG A 52 23.79 31.41 1.38
C ARG A 52 23.05 30.72 2.53
N ASP A 53 23.82 30.04 3.36
CA ASP A 53 23.54 29.55 4.73
C ASP A 53 24.08 28.12 4.88
N GLY A 54 25.03 28.00 5.81
CA GLY A 54 26.07 26.98 5.86
C GLY A 54 25.59 25.57 6.15
N VAL A 55 26.17 24.62 5.42
CA VAL A 55 26.18 23.21 5.81
C VAL A 55 27.45 23.02 6.64
N HIS A 56 27.27 22.83 7.95
CA HIS A 56 28.30 22.19 8.76
C HIS A 56 28.56 20.82 8.15
N ALA A 57 29.77 20.63 7.63
CA ALA A 57 30.30 19.32 7.32
C ALA A 57 30.43 18.55 8.64
N LEU A 58 29.48 17.69 8.94
CA LEU A 58 29.61 16.70 9.99
C LEU A 58 30.39 15.52 9.41
N ASN A 59 31.66 15.49 9.80
CA ASN A 59 32.63 14.42 9.65
C ASN A 59 32.08 13.09 10.22
N TRP A 60 32.09 12.04 9.40
CA TRP A 60 31.71 10.65 9.72
C TRP A 60 32.61 9.99 10.79
N GLU A 61 33.81 10.52 11.05
CA GLU A 61 34.73 10.04 12.09
C GLU A 61 34.40 10.54 13.52
N GLU A 62 33.46 11.48 13.69
CA GLU A 62 33.04 11.98 15.02
C GLU A 62 31.86 11.19 15.64
N MET A 63 31.31 10.18 14.93
CA MET A 63 30.23 9.32 15.46
C MET A 63 30.72 8.16 16.34
N LYS A 64 32.02 7.91 16.43
CA LYS A 64 32.59 6.80 17.24
C LYS A 64 32.94 7.18 18.69
N LEU A 65 32.68 8.42 19.12
CA LEU A 65 33.01 8.90 20.47
C LEU A 65 31.79 9.35 21.28
N ARG A 66 30.57 8.92 20.90
CA ARG A 66 29.33 9.13 21.68
C ARG A 66 28.73 7.85 22.27
N THR A 67 29.53 6.79 22.38
CA THR A 67 29.13 5.50 22.97
C THR A 67 29.78 5.20 24.33
N VAL A 68 30.43 6.19 24.96
CA VAL A 68 31.06 6.04 26.28
C VAL A 68 30.75 7.27 27.14
N SER A 69 29.52 7.38 27.65
CA SER A 69 29.18 8.30 28.76
C SER A 69 27.77 8.08 29.31
N LEU A 70 27.41 6.84 29.67
CA LEU A 70 26.24 6.55 30.52
C LEU A 70 26.50 5.38 31.48
N THR A 71 27.71 5.30 32.04
CA THR A 71 28.04 4.42 33.16
C THR A 71 28.87 5.19 34.18
N PHE A 72 28.24 6.03 35.01
CA PHE A 72 28.80 6.46 36.30
C PHE A 72 27.72 7.19 37.13
N VAL A 73 26.81 6.44 37.76
CA VAL A 73 26.25 6.81 39.08
C VAL A 73 26.20 5.55 39.92
N ALA A 74 27.34 5.27 40.57
CA ALA A 74 27.41 4.36 41.70
C ALA A 74 28.21 5.07 42.80
N LEU A 75 27.50 5.63 43.77
CA LEU A 75 27.99 5.97 45.12
C LEU A 75 26.84 5.57 46.07
N THR A 76 26.87 4.34 46.55
CA THR A 76 27.27 3.96 47.93
C THR A 76 26.22 4.27 48.99
N ALA A 77 25.43 3.26 49.33
CA ALA A 77 24.94 3.07 50.68
C ALA A 77 25.12 1.59 51.04
N ALA A 78 26.22 1.31 51.74
CA ALA A 78 26.46 0.05 52.40
C ALA A 78 25.67 0.03 53.72
N CYS A 79 24.75 -0.92 53.86
CA CYS A 79 24.33 -1.44 55.16
C CYS A 79 24.60 -2.95 55.15
N LEU A 80 25.60 -3.34 55.93
CA LEU A 80 25.99 -4.71 56.25
C LEU A 80 25.01 -5.32 57.25
N LEU A 81 24.74 -6.63 57.10
CA LEU A 81 24.44 -7.64 58.14
C LEU A 81 24.11 -8.95 57.38
N THR A 82 25.11 -9.77 57.03
CA THR A 82 25.65 -10.90 57.81
C THR A 82 24.60 -11.97 58.18
N ALA A 83 24.59 -13.11 57.47
CA ALA A 83 24.70 -14.46 58.06
C ALA A 83 24.46 -15.59 57.04
N CYS A 84 25.41 -16.54 57.01
CA CYS A 84 25.35 -17.95 56.56
C CYS A 84 25.05 -18.22 55.06
N GLY A 85 25.81 -19.01 54.29
CA GLY A 85 26.92 -19.93 54.54
C GLY A 85 26.99 -20.99 53.42
N GLN A 86 27.88 -20.78 52.44
CA GLN A 86 28.49 -21.72 51.47
C GLN A 86 27.59 -22.70 50.64
N PRO A 87 28.15 -23.59 49.78
CA PRO A 87 28.46 -23.32 48.36
C PRO A 87 27.91 -24.40 47.40
N GLN A 88 27.80 -24.17 46.08
CA GLN A 88 28.17 -25.21 45.12
C GLN A 88 28.24 -24.75 43.66
N GLU A 89 29.38 -25.06 43.07
CA GLU A 89 29.63 -25.17 41.65
C GLU A 89 28.96 -26.43 41.05
N THR A 90 28.85 -26.41 39.73
CA THR A 90 28.68 -27.52 38.77
C THR A 90 27.29 -27.90 38.26
N ALA A 91 27.32 -28.15 36.95
CA ALA A 91 26.50 -29.03 36.12
C ALA A 91 25.34 -28.39 35.33
N ALA A 92 25.49 -28.56 34.01
CA ALA A 92 24.56 -28.25 32.95
C ALA A 92 23.16 -28.83 33.18
N SER A 93 22.16 -28.08 32.74
CA SER A 93 20.89 -28.62 32.28
C SER A 93 20.43 -27.78 31.10
N ASN A 94 20.37 -28.42 29.93
CA ASN A 94 19.66 -27.89 28.77
C ASN A 94 18.18 -27.79 29.13
N ALA A 95 17.64 -26.58 29.13
CA ALA A 95 16.21 -26.35 29.01
C ALA A 95 16.00 -25.17 28.06
N ALA A 96 15.94 -25.50 26.78
CA ALA A 96 15.30 -24.64 25.80
C ALA A 96 13.83 -24.52 26.20
N ALA A 97 13.43 -23.36 26.72
CA ALA A 97 12.03 -22.97 26.77
C ALA A 97 11.68 -22.40 25.40
N ASP A 98 11.25 -23.32 24.52
CA ASP A 98 10.50 -23.01 23.32
C ASP A 98 9.16 -22.38 23.74
N ALA A 99 9.04 -21.06 23.58
CA ALA A 99 7.74 -20.41 23.46
C ALA A 99 7.36 -20.39 21.98
N GLY A 100 7.24 -21.58 21.39
CA GLY A 100 6.58 -21.78 20.11
C GLY A 100 5.08 -21.79 20.36
N GLU A 101 4.42 -20.65 20.16
CA GLU A 101 2.97 -20.60 19.94
C GLU A 101 2.67 -21.47 18.71
N SER A 102 2.42 -22.76 18.93
CA SER A 102 1.98 -23.68 17.88
C SER A 102 0.61 -23.22 17.44
N ALA A 103 0.57 -22.54 16.29
CA ALA A 103 -0.65 -22.30 15.55
C ALA A 103 -1.27 -23.67 15.21
N THR A 104 -2.19 -24.13 16.06
CA THR A 104 -3.01 -25.30 15.78
C THR A 104 -3.75 -25.04 14.47
N ALA A 105 -3.51 -25.89 13.47
CA ALA A 105 -4.26 -25.84 12.21
C ALA A 105 -5.76 -25.87 12.54
N ALA A 106 -6.51 -24.89 12.04
CA ALA A 106 -7.94 -24.86 12.25
C ALA A 106 -8.57 -26.10 11.58
N GLY A 107 -9.33 -26.90 12.32
CA GLY A 107 -10.20 -27.91 11.72
C GLY A 107 -11.19 -27.27 10.74
N ALA A 108 -11.69 -28.01 9.76
CA ALA A 108 -12.48 -27.47 8.64
C ALA A 108 -13.67 -26.56 9.08
N GLU A 109 -14.37 -26.92 10.17
CA GLU A 109 -15.45 -26.10 10.74
C GLU A 109 -14.93 -24.77 11.34
N GLY A 110 -13.78 -24.79 12.01
CA GLY A 110 -13.11 -23.60 12.52
C GLY A 110 -12.57 -22.72 11.39
N ALA A 111 -12.01 -23.33 10.35
CA ALA A 111 -11.51 -22.64 9.17
C ALA A 111 -12.63 -21.87 8.44
N ALA A 112 -13.82 -22.46 8.31
CA ALA A 112 -14.98 -21.80 7.70
C ALA A 112 -15.35 -20.48 8.42
N GLY A 113 -15.39 -20.50 9.74
CA GLY A 113 -15.66 -19.31 10.56
C GLY A 113 -14.60 -18.22 10.35
N ILE A 114 -13.31 -18.59 10.42
CA ILE A 114 -12.19 -17.66 10.24
C ILE A 114 -12.21 -17.05 8.82
N ILE A 115 -12.42 -17.89 7.80
CA ILE A 115 -12.50 -17.46 6.40
C ILE A 115 -13.63 -16.44 6.22
N LYS A 116 -14.81 -16.71 6.80
CA LYS A 116 -15.95 -15.79 6.76
C LYS A 116 -15.61 -14.45 7.42
N THR A 117 -15.09 -14.48 8.65
CA THR A 117 -14.75 -13.25 9.39
C THR A 117 -13.71 -12.40 8.66
N ARG A 118 -12.65 -13.01 8.11
CA ARG A 118 -11.66 -12.24 7.33
C ARG A 118 -12.27 -11.62 6.07
N GLN A 119 -13.15 -12.34 5.38
CA GLN A 119 -13.82 -11.83 4.18
C GLN A 119 -14.74 -10.66 4.51
N GLU A 120 -15.42 -10.69 5.65
CA GLU A 120 -16.24 -9.58 6.14
C GLU A 120 -15.39 -8.35 6.45
N ASN A 121 -14.24 -8.51 7.12
CA ASN A 121 -13.33 -7.40 7.37
C ASN A 121 -12.70 -6.85 6.07
N LEU A 122 -12.30 -7.71 5.15
CA LEU A 122 -11.80 -7.30 3.82
C LEU A 122 -12.88 -6.58 2.99
N LYS A 123 -14.16 -6.97 3.14
CA LYS A 123 -15.29 -6.23 2.52
C LYS A 123 -15.44 -4.83 3.11
N LYS A 124 -15.16 -4.62 4.39
CA LYS A 124 -15.14 -3.27 4.99
C LYS A 124 -14.07 -2.39 4.35
N PHE A 125 -12.85 -2.90 4.10
CA PHE A 125 -11.84 -2.17 3.33
C PHE A 125 -12.32 -1.81 1.92
N GLY A 126 -12.93 -2.76 1.21
CA GLY A 126 -13.47 -2.53 -0.12
C GLY A 126 -14.58 -1.48 -0.15
N ALA A 127 -15.52 -1.56 0.81
CA ALA A 127 -16.61 -0.60 0.95
C ALA A 127 -16.08 0.82 1.28
N ALA A 128 -15.16 0.93 2.23
CA ALA A 128 -14.54 2.20 2.60
C ALA A 128 -13.78 2.84 1.42
N SER A 129 -12.97 2.04 0.73
CA SER A 129 -12.25 2.48 -0.46
C SER A 129 -13.19 2.93 -1.58
N LYS A 130 -14.30 2.20 -1.79
CA LYS A 130 -15.30 2.55 -2.79
C LYS A 130 -16.01 3.86 -2.44
N ALA A 131 -16.40 4.05 -1.18
CA ALA A 131 -17.05 5.28 -0.73
C ALA A 131 -16.17 6.51 -0.99
N MET A 132 -14.88 6.43 -0.67
CA MET A 132 -13.92 7.52 -0.95
C MET A 132 -13.74 7.78 -2.45
N GLN A 133 -13.66 6.72 -3.26
CA GLN A 133 -13.56 6.85 -4.72
C GLN A 133 -14.81 7.50 -5.33
N ASP A 134 -15.99 7.09 -4.87
CA ASP A 134 -17.25 7.65 -5.36
C ASP A 134 -17.43 9.11 -4.89
N GLU A 135 -16.95 9.45 -3.69
CA GLU A 135 -16.89 10.83 -3.21
C GLU A 135 -16.01 11.71 -4.10
N GLY A 136 -14.85 11.21 -4.51
CA GLY A 136 -13.92 11.93 -5.37
C GLY A 136 -14.43 12.25 -6.77
N LYS A 137 -15.51 11.58 -7.21
CA LYS A 137 -16.17 11.82 -8.50
C LYS A 137 -17.18 12.97 -8.45
N LYS A 138 -17.57 13.43 -7.26
CA LYS A 138 -18.52 14.54 -7.09
C LYS A 138 -17.85 15.87 -7.45
N SER A 139 -18.65 16.83 -7.92
CA SER A 139 -18.19 18.20 -8.19
C SER A 139 -17.74 18.93 -6.92
N ALA A 140 -18.32 18.59 -5.77
CA ALA A 140 -17.95 19.09 -4.45
C ALA A 140 -17.83 17.92 -3.45
N PRO A 141 -16.64 17.30 -3.32
CA PRO A 141 -16.39 16.21 -2.37
C PRO A 141 -16.48 16.67 -0.90
N SER A 142 -17.12 15.85 -0.06
CA SER A 142 -17.23 16.04 1.38
C SER A 142 -16.02 15.44 2.12
N PRO A 143 -15.26 16.23 2.90
CA PRO A 143 -14.17 15.72 3.75
C PRO A 143 -14.62 14.64 4.74
N ALA A 144 -15.85 14.75 5.27
CA ALA A 144 -16.38 13.83 6.27
C ALA A 144 -16.47 12.38 5.74
N VAL A 145 -16.78 12.21 4.45
CA VAL A 145 -16.83 10.88 3.83
C VAL A 145 -15.44 10.26 3.78
N TYR A 146 -14.40 11.04 3.47
CA TYR A 146 -13.03 10.53 3.54
C TYR A 146 -12.65 10.17 4.98
N GLN A 147 -12.94 11.04 5.94
CA GLN A 147 -12.54 10.86 7.34
C GLN A 147 -13.08 9.56 7.96
N VAL A 148 -14.38 9.27 7.78
CA VAL A 148 -14.98 8.04 8.30
C VAL A 148 -14.38 6.79 7.66
N ASN A 149 -14.18 6.83 6.34
CA ASN A 149 -13.73 5.66 5.59
C ASN A 149 -12.23 5.40 5.75
N ALA A 150 -11.39 6.45 5.79
CA ALA A 150 -9.96 6.32 6.05
C ALA A 150 -9.69 5.81 7.48
N ALA A 151 -10.47 6.27 8.47
CA ALA A 151 -10.38 5.78 9.84
C ALA A 151 -10.72 4.28 9.92
N THR A 152 -11.76 3.83 9.22
CA THR A 152 -12.13 2.40 9.14
C THR A 152 -10.98 1.54 8.60
N ILE A 153 -10.27 2.03 7.57
CA ILE A 153 -9.13 1.31 7.00
C ILE A 153 -7.97 1.28 7.99
N ALA A 154 -7.62 2.42 8.58
CA ALA A 154 -6.51 2.52 9.54
C ALA A 154 -6.74 1.68 10.82
N GLU A 155 -7.97 1.57 11.29
CA GLU A 155 -8.32 0.76 12.47
C GLU A 155 -8.14 -0.75 12.25
N LEU A 156 -8.51 -1.23 11.07
CA LEU A 156 -8.50 -2.66 10.75
C LEU A 156 -7.16 -3.12 10.15
N ALA A 157 -6.40 -2.25 9.49
CA ALA A 157 -5.18 -2.62 8.76
C ALA A 157 -4.11 -3.35 9.61
N PRO A 158 -3.82 -2.95 10.87
CA PRO A 158 -2.85 -3.65 11.71
C PRO A 158 -3.21 -5.11 12.01
N GLN A 159 -4.49 -5.48 11.88
CA GLN A 159 -4.99 -6.82 12.17
C GLN A 159 -4.93 -7.75 10.94
N LEU A 160 -4.66 -7.21 9.74
CA LEU A 160 -4.79 -7.94 8.48
C LEU A 160 -4.02 -9.28 8.46
N HIS A 161 -2.79 -9.29 8.97
CA HIS A 161 -1.94 -10.48 8.97
C HIS A 161 -2.54 -11.62 9.82
N SER A 162 -3.11 -11.30 10.99
CA SER A 162 -3.63 -12.32 11.92
C SER A 162 -4.88 -13.04 11.40
N TRP A 163 -5.52 -12.51 10.36
CA TRP A 163 -6.71 -13.10 9.75
C TRP A 163 -6.42 -14.34 8.89
N PHE A 164 -5.16 -14.73 8.69
CA PHE A 164 -4.73 -15.82 7.82
C PHE A 164 -3.97 -16.94 8.55
N PRO A 165 -4.54 -17.55 9.61
CA PRO A 165 -3.89 -18.68 10.26
C PRO A 165 -3.77 -19.88 9.30
N VAL A 166 -2.82 -20.77 9.58
CA VAL A 166 -2.57 -22.01 8.83
C VAL A 166 -3.83 -22.88 8.82
N GLY A 167 -4.08 -23.56 7.70
CA GLY A 167 -5.27 -24.40 7.50
C GLY A 167 -6.51 -23.61 7.09
N THR A 168 -6.36 -22.34 6.71
CA THR A 168 -7.46 -21.53 6.18
C THR A 168 -7.31 -21.19 4.70
N GLY A 169 -6.48 -21.95 3.98
CA GLY A 169 -6.38 -21.89 2.53
C GLY A 169 -7.47 -22.68 1.81
N GLN A 170 -7.23 -22.97 0.54
CA GLN A 170 -8.21 -23.69 -0.29
C GLN A 170 -8.38 -25.15 0.15
N GLU A 171 -7.36 -25.71 0.81
CA GLU A 171 -7.38 -27.04 1.42
C GLU A 171 -8.47 -27.21 2.48
N ALA A 172 -8.98 -26.10 3.05
CA ALA A 172 -10.08 -26.13 4.02
C ALA A 172 -11.45 -26.51 3.40
N GLY A 173 -11.55 -26.62 2.07
CA GLY A 173 -12.80 -26.96 1.38
C GLY A 173 -13.85 -25.83 1.36
N VAL A 174 -13.48 -24.63 1.83
CA VAL A 174 -14.35 -23.44 1.88
C VAL A 174 -13.90 -22.45 0.81
N LYS A 175 -14.85 -21.80 0.12
CA LYS A 175 -14.52 -20.83 -0.94
C LYS A 175 -13.66 -19.69 -0.40
N THR A 176 -12.44 -19.59 -0.92
CA THR A 176 -11.49 -18.55 -0.58
C THR A 176 -10.58 -18.23 -1.76
N ALA A 177 -10.27 -16.95 -1.94
CA ALA A 177 -9.32 -16.46 -2.94
C ALA A 177 -7.89 -16.32 -2.39
N ALA A 178 -7.67 -16.73 -1.13
CA ALA A 178 -6.35 -16.77 -0.52
C ALA A 178 -5.50 -17.85 -1.22
N LYS A 179 -4.37 -17.44 -1.78
CA LYS A 179 -3.45 -18.37 -2.44
C LYS A 179 -2.54 -19.07 -1.41
N PRO A 180 -2.06 -20.30 -1.68
CA PRO A 180 -1.17 -21.03 -0.78
C PRO A 180 0.14 -20.30 -0.47
N GLU A 181 0.57 -19.38 -1.34
CA GLU A 181 1.77 -18.57 -1.17
C GLU A 181 1.76 -17.74 0.12
N ILE A 182 0.60 -17.44 0.70
CA ILE A 182 0.49 -16.76 2.00
C ILE A 182 1.25 -17.56 3.07
N TRP A 183 1.05 -18.88 3.10
CA TRP A 183 1.68 -19.77 4.09
C TRP A 183 3.06 -20.27 3.64
N ALA A 184 3.34 -20.26 2.33
CA ALA A 184 4.68 -20.57 1.82
C ALA A 184 5.68 -19.41 2.00
N ARG A 185 5.19 -18.16 2.13
CA ARG A 185 6.02 -16.94 2.27
C ARG A 185 5.46 -16.02 3.37
N PRO A 186 5.43 -16.48 4.63
CA PRO A 186 4.80 -15.75 5.73
C PRO A 186 5.44 -14.38 5.98
N ASP A 187 6.76 -14.29 5.90
CA ASP A 187 7.48 -13.02 6.13
C ASP A 187 7.17 -11.97 5.07
N GLU A 188 7.06 -12.38 3.80
CA GLU A 188 6.69 -11.48 2.71
C GLU A 188 5.22 -11.04 2.86
N PHE A 189 4.32 -11.96 3.23
CA PHE A 189 2.93 -11.63 3.48
C PHE A 189 2.80 -10.64 4.64
N LYS A 190 3.47 -10.89 5.76
CA LYS A 190 3.52 -9.98 6.91
C LYS A 190 4.09 -8.62 6.52
N SER A 191 5.22 -8.59 5.81
CA SER A 191 5.84 -7.33 5.36
C SER A 191 4.89 -6.49 4.51
N ARG A 192 4.14 -7.13 3.60
CA ARG A 192 3.13 -6.42 2.78
C ARG A 192 1.94 -5.95 3.63
N ALA A 193 1.51 -6.72 4.62
CA ALA A 193 0.44 -6.32 5.55
C ALA A 193 0.87 -5.13 6.43
N ASP A 194 2.09 -5.15 6.96
CA ASP A 194 2.67 -4.06 7.75
C ASP A 194 2.82 -2.78 6.90
N ALA A 195 3.29 -2.91 5.66
CA ALA A 195 3.40 -1.78 4.73
C ALA A 195 2.01 -1.18 4.40
N PHE A 196 0.98 -2.01 4.25
CA PHE A 196 -0.39 -1.54 4.09
C PHE A 196 -0.90 -0.81 5.35
N ALA A 197 -0.63 -1.32 6.55
CA ALA A 197 -1.01 -0.66 7.80
C ALA A 197 -0.35 0.71 7.97
N ALA A 198 0.95 0.81 7.67
CA ALA A 198 1.67 2.09 7.72
C ALA A 198 1.11 3.11 6.72
N GLU A 199 0.82 2.70 5.49
CA GLU A 199 0.23 3.62 4.50
C GLU A 199 -1.21 3.99 4.85
N ALA A 200 -2.00 3.08 5.43
CA ALA A 200 -3.35 3.36 5.91
C ALA A 200 -3.34 4.42 7.03
N GLU A 201 -2.41 4.32 7.99
CA GLU A 201 -2.25 5.31 9.05
C GLU A 201 -1.86 6.68 8.50
N LYS A 202 -0.84 6.73 7.63
CA LYS A 202 -0.38 7.96 6.96
C LYS A 202 -1.49 8.61 6.13
N PHE A 203 -2.25 7.80 5.39
CA PHE A 203 -3.38 8.27 4.63
C PHE A 203 -4.49 8.82 5.52
N ASN A 204 -4.81 8.13 6.63
CA ASN A 204 -5.79 8.61 7.58
C ASN A 204 -5.37 9.96 8.18
N ALA A 205 -4.11 10.14 8.60
CA ALA A 205 -3.61 11.43 9.09
C ALA A 205 -3.79 12.56 8.05
N THR A 206 -3.48 12.27 6.77
CA THR A 206 -3.68 13.21 5.66
C THR A 206 -5.16 13.59 5.50
N VAL A 207 -6.05 12.60 5.60
CA VAL A 207 -7.48 12.79 5.50
C VAL A 207 -8.04 13.61 6.67
N GLN A 208 -7.58 13.35 7.89
CA GLN A 208 -8.02 14.11 9.06
C GLN A 208 -7.58 15.58 9.00
N ALA A 209 -6.46 15.88 8.33
CA ALA A 209 -6.02 17.26 8.08
C ALA A 209 -6.89 18.03 7.06
N GLY A 210 -7.73 17.33 6.27
CA GLY A 210 -8.75 17.94 5.42
C GLY A 210 -8.26 18.53 4.09
N ASP A 211 -7.00 18.35 3.70
CA ASP A 211 -6.49 18.77 2.39
C ASP A 211 -6.92 17.80 1.29
N ILE A 212 -7.97 18.17 0.54
CA ILE A 212 -8.51 17.36 -0.56
C ILE A 212 -7.48 17.05 -1.66
N THR A 213 -6.49 17.93 -1.90
CA THR A 213 -5.44 17.67 -2.88
C THR A 213 -4.49 16.59 -2.38
N ALA A 214 -4.07 16.69 -1.12
CA ALA A 214 -3.22 15.69 -0.48
C ALA A 214 -3.95 14.33 -0.35
N ILE A 215 -5.25 14.34 -0.06
CA ILE A 215 -6.09 13.14 0.00
C ILE A 215 -6.08 12.40 -1.35
N LYS A 216 -6.21 13.11 -2.48
CA LYS A 216 -6.16 12.47 -3.81
C LYS A 216 -4.80 11.79 -4.08
N ALA A 217 -3.71 12.43 -3.69
CA ALA A 217 -2.37 11.85 -3.82
C ALA A 217 -2.21 10.60 -2.93
N GLY A 218 -2.57 10.72 -1.65
CA GLY A 218 -2.46 9.61 -0.69
C GLY A 218 -3.36 8.41 -1.03
N ALA A 219 -4.53 8.64 -1.64
CA ALA A 219 -5.42 7.56 -2.06
C ALA A 219 -4.78 6.65 -3.12
N THR A 220 -3.88 7.18 -3.95
CA THR A 220 -3.13 6.39 -4.94
C THR A 220 -2.15 5.44 -4.26
N GLU A 221 -1.38 5.94 -3.30
CA GLU A 221 -0.40 5.13 -2.55
C GLU A 221 -1.09 4.03 -1.73
N LEU A 222 -2.20 4.35 -1.06
CA LEU A 222 -3.01 3.35 -0.37
C LEU A 222 -3.52 2.26 -1.34
N GLY A 223 -3.98 2.66 -2.53
CA GLY A 223 -4.41 1.73 -3.58
C GLY A 223 -3.28 0.82 -4.08
N LEU A 224 -2.05 1.34 -4.18
CA LEU A 224 -0.87 0.55 -4.54
C LEU A 224 -0.54 -0.49 -3.47
N ALA A 225 -0.65 -0.16 -2.18
CA ALA A 225 -0.47 -1.12 -1.09
C ALA A 225 -1.46 -2.30 -1.19
N CYS A 226 -2.75 -2.03 -1.47
CA CYS A 226 -3.75 -3.05 -1.74
C CYS A 226 -3.34 -3.96 -2.91
N ARG A 227 -2.94 -3.34 -4.04
CA ARG A 227 -2.55 -4.06 -5.25
C ARG A 227 -1.31 -4.94 -5.02
N ASN A 228 -0.30 -4.41 -4.35
CA ASN A 228 0.96 -5.10 -4.10
C ASN A 228 0.76 -6.39 -3.30
N CYS A 229 -0.22 -6.45 -2.39
CA CYS A 229 -0.57 -7.70 -1.72
C CYS A 229 -1.38 -8.63 -2.65
N HIS A 230 -2.44 -8.12 -3.29
CA HIS A 230 -3.34 -8.95 -4.10
C HIS A 230 -2.68 -9.61 -5.30
N GLN A 231 -1.70 -8.97 -5.96
CA GLN A 231 -1.00 -9.57 -7.09
C GLN A 231 -0.33 -10.90 -6.74
N THR A 232 0.20 -10.97 -5.53
CA THR A 232 1.00 -12.09 -5.04
C THR A 232 0.12 -13.12 -4.35
N PHE A 233 -0.80 -12.68 -3.50
CA PHE A 233 -1.44 -13.53 -2.49
C PHE A 233 -2.94 -13.76 -2.69
N ARG A 234 -3.57 -13.10 -3.67
CA ARG A 234 -4.98 -13.28 -3.99
C ARG A 234 -5.17 -13.84 -5.39
N GLN A 235 -6.10 -14.79 -5.54
CA GLN A 235 -6.57 -15.25 -6.85
C GLN A 235 -7.28 -14.10 -7.56
N ARG A 236 -7.09 -14.02 -8.88
CA ARG A 236 -7.90 -13.11 -9.70
C ARG A 236 -9.24 -13.80 -9.95
N ASP A 237 -10.30 -12.99 -10.03
CA ASP A 237 -11.55 -13.48 -10.55
C ASP A 237 -11.32 -13.81 -12.03
N GLU A 238 -11.61 -15.06 -12.41
CA GLU A 238 -11.57 -15.56 -13.80
C GLU A 238 -12.73 -14.97 -14.61
#